data_AF-A0A8H6ZRG8-F1
#
_entry.id   AF-A0A8H6ZRG8-F1
#
_cell.length_a   1.000
_cell.length_b   1.000
_cell.length_c   1.000
_cell.angle_alpha   90.00
_cell.angle_beta   90.00
_cell.angle_gamma   90.00
#
_symmetry.space_group_name_H-M   'P 1'
#
loop_
_entity.id
_entity.type
_entity.pdbx_description
1 polymer ?
#
loop_
_entity_poly.entity_id
_entity_poly.type
_entity_poly.pdbx_seq_one_letter_code
_entity_poly.pdbx_strand_id
1 'polypeptide(L)'
;MSRTDEPSRLFAQTFRVLLNYAPRLGLNVELMKVLLASLPSLEILNLNENLGPATLPISALSELAPLCPRMKLLTLYTNTERFSILSVATPPDTPHKFSCLKVLDVGVSPLKSPALDVGSFLGMILPKECILRVTNPEEEEQAKWMAVIDFVPMTIQLYTAGGGRCIDRGRTGIF
;
A
#
# COMPACT_ATOMS: atom_id res chain seq x y z
N MET A 1 -28.25 -4.85 -46.14
CA MET A 1 -27.24 -5.78 -45.60
C MET A 1 -26.36 -4.97 -44.67
N SER A 2 -26.58 -5.11 -43.37
CA SER A 2 -26.00 -4.25 -42.33
C SER A 2 -24.59 -4.70 -41.97
N ARG A 3 -23.61 -3.80 -42.15
CA ARG A 3 -22.27 -3.95 -41.58
C ARG A 3 -22.37 -3.68 -40.08
N THR A 4 -22.17 -4.71 -39.27
CA THR A 4 -21.94 -4.60 -37.83
C THR A 4 -20.50 -4.13 -37.60
N ASP A 5 -20.35 -2.86 -37.24
CA ASP A 5 -19.14 -2.32 -36.62
C ASP A 5 -18.97 -2.95 -35.23
N GLU A 6 -17.97 -3.82 -35.11
CA GLU A 6 -17.55 -4.39 -33.84
C GLU A 6 -16.58 -3.39 -33.17
N PRO A 7 -16.88 -2.86 -31.98
CA PRO A 7 -16.01 -1.89 -31.34
C PRO A 7 -14.73 -2.60 -30.88
N SER A 8 -13.62 -2.22 -31.51
CA SER A 8 -12.25 -2.58 -31.15
C SER A 8 -12.07 -2.60 -29.64
N ARG A 9 -11.99 -3.80 -29.06
CA ARG A 9 -11.55 -4.01 -27.68
C ARG A 9 -10.09 -3.53 -27.58
N LEU A 10 -9.90 -2.27 -27.24
CA LEU A 10 -8.63 -1.74 -26.78
C LEU A 10 -8.25 -2.53 -25.53
N PHE A 11 -7.33 -3.48 -25.69
CA PHE A 11 -6.73 -4.21 -24.60
C PHE A 11 -6.16 -3.19 -23.61
N ALA A 12 -6.73 -3.13 -22.40
CA ALA A 12 -6.15 -2.35 -21.33
C ALA A 12 -4.76 -2.93 -21.00
N GLN A 13 -3.72 -2.30 -21.52
CA GLN A 13 -2.35 -2.72 -21.26
C GLN A 13 -2.03 -2.38 -19.79
N THR A 14 -1.99 -3.40 -18.94
CA THR A 14 -1.59 -3.24 -17.54
C THR A 14 -0.08 -3.03 -17.49
N PHE A 15 0.35 -1.81 -17.14
CA PHE A 15 1.77 -1.52 -16.88
C PHE A 15 2.14 -1.99 -15.48
N ARG A 16 3.19 -2.81 -15.40
CA ARG A 16 3.73 -3.39 -14.16
C ARG A 16 5.22 -3.13 -14.11
N VAL A 17 5.71 -2.65 -12.97
CA VAL A 17 7.15 -2.62 -12.69
C VAL A 17 7.42 -3.63 -11.58
N LEU A 18 8.27 -4.60 -11.88
CA LEU A 18 8.75 -5.61 -10.94
C LEU A 18 10.26 -5.46 -10.79
N LEU A 19 10.69 -4.98 -9.64
CA LEU A 19 12.10 -4.87 -9.28
C LEU A 19 12.50 -6.10 -8.47
N ASN A 20 12.53 -7.24 -9.14
CA ASN A 20 13.10 -8.46 -8.57
C ASN A 20 14.62 -8.32 -8.68
N TYR A 21 15.34 -8.19 -7.56
CA TYR A 21 16.81 -8.11 -7.49
C TYR A 21 17.46 -6.76 -7.85
N ALA A 22 16.77 -5.63 -7.69
CA ALA A 22 17.43 -4.33 -7.83
C ALA A 22 18.47 -4.11 -6.70
N PRO A 23 19.65 -3.53 -6.99
CA PRO A 23 20.60 -3.16 -5.95
C PRO A 23 19.93 -2.17 -5.01
N ARG A 24 20.14 -2.30 -3.67
CA ARG A 24 19.56 -1.45 -2.61
C ARG A 24 19.29 -0.04 -3.12
N LEU A 25 18.06 0.23 -3.57
CA LEU A 25 17.80 1.41 -4.38
C LEU A 25 17.84 2.71 -3.55
N GLY A 26 18.13 2.61 -2.24
CA GLY A 26 18.19 3.76 -1.34
C GLY A 26 16.91 4.57 -1.42
N LEU A 27 15.77 3.89 -1.61
CA LEU A 27 14.50 4.53 -1.94
C LEU A 27 14.13 5.49 -0.81
N ASN A 28 14.22 6.77 -1.14
CA ASN A 28 13.73 7.87 -0.35
C ASN A 28 12.46 8.43 -1.01
N VAL A 29 11.79 9.33 -0.30
CA VAL A 29 10.51 9.92 -0.73
C VAL A 29 10.65 10.63 -2.08
N GLU A 30 11.73 11.36 -2.30
CA GLU A 30 11.94 12.13 -3.53
C GLU A 30 12.14 11.23 -4.76
N LEU A 31 12.93 10.17 -4.64
CA LEU A 31 13.10 9.18 -5.71
C LEU A 31 11.77 8.48 -6.04
N MET A 32 10.98 8.13 -5.02
CA MET A 32 9.66 7.53 -5.21
C MET A 32 8.69 8.49 -5.92
N LYS A 33 8.72 9.78 -5.56
CA LYS A 33 7.92 10.79 -6.27
C LYS A 33 8.30 10.89 -7.74
N VAL A 34 9.60 10.98 -8.05
CA VAL A 34 10.09 11.05 -9.43
C VAL A 34 9.68 9.80 -10.22
N LEU A 35 9.81 8.61 -9.63
CA LEU A 35 9.42 7.35 -10.26
C LEU A 35 7.92 7.30 -10.57
N LEU A 36 7.08 7.61 -9.59
CA LEU A 36 5.62 7.56 -9.75
C LEU A 36 5.11 8.64 -10.71
N ALA A 37 5.65 9.86 -10.62
CA ALA A 37 5.31 10.94 -11.54
C ALA A 37 5.68 10.62 -13.00
N SER A 38 6.75 9.85 -13.21
CA SER A 38 7.17 9.39 -14.54
C SER A 38 6.31 8.24 -15.07
N LEU A 39 5.51 7.59 -14.21
CA LEU A 39 4.72 6.41 -14.54
C LEU A 39 3.25 6.55 -14.08
N PRO A 40 2.49 7.55 -14.56
CA PRO A 40 1.13 7.83 -14.07
C PRO A 40 0.10 6.72 -14.38
N SER A 41 0.41 5.85 -15.35
CA SER A 41 -0.41 4.69 -15.70
C SER A 41 -0.02 3.40 -14.96
N LEU A 42 0.91 3.47 -14.01
CA LEU A 42 1.37 2.32 -13.24
C LEU A 42 0.23 1.75 -12.38
N GLU A 43 -0.09 0.48 -12.59
CA GLU A 43 -1.12 -0.20 -11.80
C GLU A 43 -0.52 -1.07 -10.69
N ILE A 44 0.70 -1.56 -10.89
CA ILE A 44 1.36 -2.48 -9.97
C ILE A 44 2.80 -2.04 -9.79
N LEU A 45 3.13 -1.71 -8.54
CA LEU A 45 4.49 -1.45 -8.10
C LEU A 45 4.84 -2.43 -6.99
N ASN A 46 5.78 -3.32 -7.26
CA ASN A 46 6.28 -4.26 -6.27
C ASN A 46 7.73 -3.93 -5.89
N LEU A 47 7.92 -3.47 -4.65
CA LEU A 47 9.22 -3.16 -4.06
C LEU A 47 9.50 -4.07 -2.85
N ASN A 48 9.12 -5.35 -2.92
CA ASN A 48 9.56 -6.37 -1.96
C ASN A 48 11.06 -6.67 -2.15
N GLU A 49 11.90 -5.70 -1.81
CA GLU A 49 13.33 -5.95 -1.64
C GLU A 49 13.56 -6.54 -0.24
N ASN A 50 13.95 -7.81 -0.15
CA ASN A 50 14.51 -8.45 1.05
C ASN A 50 15.89 -7.86 1.46
N LEU A 51 16.17 -6.60 1.15
CA LEU A 51 17.54 -6.09 1.02
C LEU A 51 17.96 -5.05 2.07
N GLY A 52 17.12 -4.67 3.03
CA GLY A 52 17.58 -3.70 4.05
C GLY A 52 16.50 -3.22 5.02
N PRO A 53 16.85 -2.28 5.93
CA PRO A 53 15.91 -1.66 6.87
C PRO A 53 14.88 -0.80 6.14
N ALA A 54 13.70 -0.62 6.74
CA ALA A 54 12.65 0.18 6.15
C ALA A 54 13.08 1.65 6.09
N THR A 55 13.17 2.20 4.88
CA THR A 55 13.65 3.57 4.67
C THR A 55 12.52 4.56 4.44
N LEU A 56 11.40 4.13 3.85
CA LEU A 56 10.34 5.06 3.50
C LEU A 56 9.41 5.28 4.71
N PRO A 57 9.30 6.52 5.24
CA PRO A 57 8.36 6.78 6.33
C PRO A 57 6.94 6.54 5.85
N ILE A 58 6.08 5.96 6.70
CA ILE A 58 4.69 5.66 6.35
C ILE A 58 3.91 6.92 5.93
N SER A 59 4.27 8.08 6.49
CA SER A 59 3.71 9.38 6.12
C SER A 59 3.90 9.72 4.64
N ALA A 60 4.94 9.20 3.98
CA ALA A 60 5.21 9.45 2.56
C ALA A 60 4.06 8.98 1.66
N LEU A 61 3.23 8.03 2.12
CA LEU A 61 2.07 7.58 1.36
C LEU A 61 1.17 8.76 0.93
N SER A 62 1.01 9.80 1.77
CA SER A 62 0.17 10.98 1.46
C SER A 62 0.72 11.83 0.32
N GLU A 63 2.03 11.80 0.13
CA GLU A 63 2.74 12.48 -0.95
C GLU A 63 2.76 11.64 -2.22
N LEU A 64 2.74 10.31 -2.09
CA LEU A 64 2.76 9.38 -3.24
C LEU A 64 1.37 9.15 -3.83
N ALA A 65 0.31 9.20 -3.03
CA ALA A 65 -1.05 8.90 -3.46
C ALA A 65 -1.52 9.71 -4.69
N PRO A 66 -1.29 11.03 -4.78
CA PRO A 66 -1.71 11.82 -5.95
C PRO A 66 -0.95 11.47 -7.24
N LEU A 67 0.25 10.89 -7.13
CA LEU A 67 1.13 10.62 -8.28
C LEU A 67 0.78 9.32 -9.00
N CYS A 68 -0.09 8.49 -8.43
CA CYS A 68 -0.37 7.16 -8.95
C CYS A 68 -1.88 6.84 -8.99
N PRO A 69 -2.65 7.58 -9.82
CA PRO A 69 -4.12 7.54 -9.83
C PRO A 69 -4.70 6.17 -10.24
N ARG A 70 -3.90 5.32 -10.90
CA ARG A 70 -4.30 3.99 -11.36
C ARG A 70 -3.68 2.84 -10.56
N MET A 71 -2.93 3.14 -9.50
CA MET A 71 -2.26 2.13 -8.69
C MET A 71 -3.30 1.20 -8.06
N LYS A 72 -3.15 -0.10 -8.26
CA LYS A 72 -3.99 -1.16 -7.71
C LYS A 72 -3.25 -1.98 -6.67
N LEU A 73 -1.96 -2.22 -6.86
CA LEU A 73 -1.10 -2.93 -5.91
C LEU A 73 0.16 -2.13 -5.67
N LEU A 74 0.39 -1.78 -4.41
CA LEU A 74 1.61 -1.16 -3.94
C LEU A 74 2.22 -2.06 -2.88
N THR A 75 3.41 -2.56 -3.16
CA THR A 75 4.20 -3.27 -2.15
C THR A 75 5.38 -2.41 -1.77
N LEU A 76 5.50 -2.10 -0.47
CA LEU A 76 6.47 -1.16 0.04
C LEU A 76 6.89 -1.54 1.47
N TYR A 77 8.19 -1.52 1.72
CA TYR A 77 8.75 -1.66 3.07
C TYR A 77 8.72 -0.30 3.80
N THR A 78 7.79 -0.13 4.74
CA THR A 78 7.49 1.13 5.42
C THR A 78 8.13 1.23 6.80
N ASN A 79 8.71 2.38 7.10
CA ASN A 79 9.19 2.75 8.41
C ASN A 79 8.09 3.49 9.18
N THR A 80 7.75 2.96 10.35
CA THR A 80 6.77 3.55 11.26
C THR A 80 7.42 4.18 12.49
N GLU A 81 8.75 4.23 12.57
CA GLU A 81 9.46 4.79 13.72
C GLU A 81 9.14 6.27 13.94
N ARG A 82 8.78 6.62 15.18
CA ARG A 82 8.41 7.99 15.61
C ARG A 82 7.24 8.58 14.81
N PHE A 83 6.44 7.76 14.15
CA PHE A 83 5.24 8.22 13.49
C PHE A 83 4.18 8.60 14.54
N SER A 84 3.63 9.81 14.42
CA SER A 84 2.42 10.22 15.13
C SER A 84 1.47 10.88 14.14
N ILE A 85 0.19 10.51 14.21
CA ILE A 85 -0.82 11.06 13.31
C ILE A 85 -0.98 12.57 13.49
N LEU A 86 -0.73 13.09 14.69
CA LEU A 86 -0.78 14.53 15.00
C LEU A 86 0.31 15.32 14.28
N SER A 87 1.40 14.67 13.89
CA SER A 87 2.49 15.29 13.14
C SER A 87 2.22 15.34 11.62
N VAL A 88 1.17 14.67 11.15
CA VAL A 88 0.77 14.72 9.75
C VAL A 88 -0.05 15.99 9.54
N ALA A 89 0.61 17.07 9.15
CA ALA A 89 -0.07 18.24 8.63
C ALA A 89 -0.70 17.86 7.28
N THR A 90 -2.00 17.57 7.25
CA THR A 90 -2.74 17.42 5.99
C THR A 90 -3.15 18.81 5.49
N PRO A 91 -2.64 19.27 4.34
CA PRO A 91 -3.21 20.43 3.65
C PRO A 91 -4.70 20.20 3.39
N PRO A 92 -5.56 21.21 3.60
CA PRO A 92 -7.02 21.05 3.52
C PRO A 92 -7.54 20.72 2.10
N ASP A 93 -6.76 20.96 1.03
CA ASP A 93 -7.31 21.10 -0.32
C ASP A 93 -6.86 20.04 -1.35
N THR A 94 -6.04 19.05 -0.97
CA THR A 94 -5.62 17.98 -1.89
C THR A 94 -6.16 16.62 -1.46
N PRO A 95 -6.74 15.81 -2.37
CA PRO A 95 -7.09 14.44 -2.07
C PRO A 95 -5.79 13.63 -1.92
N HIS A 96 -5.26 13.60 -0.69
CA HIS A 96 -4.11 12.79 -0.28
C HIS A 96 -4.50 11.32 -0.11
N LYS A 97 -5.31 10.79 -1.04
CA LYS A 97 -5.88 9.44 -0.97
C LYS A 97 -5.60 8.68 -2.24
N PHE A 98 -5.30 7.40 -2.11
CA PHE A 98 -5.27 6.54 -3.28
C PHE A 98 -6.70 6.33 -3.77
N SER A 99 -6.94 6.53 -5.06
CA SER A 99 -8.27 6.35 -5.66
C SER A 99 -8.57 4.90 -6.03
N CYS A 100 -7.55 4.15 -6.46
CA CYS A 100 -7.73 2.82 -7.05
C CYS A 100 -6.97 1.70 -6.32
N LEU A 101 -6.30 2.01 -5.20
CA LEU A 101 -5.46 1.03 -4.51
C LEU A 101 -6.34 -0.06 -3.90
N LYS A 102 -6.06 -1.30 -4.31
CA LYS A 102 -6.75 -2.52 -3.85
C LYS A 102 -5.93 -3.29 -2.83
N VAL A 103 -4.61 -3.24 -2.93
CA VAL A 103 -3.70 -3.92 -2.03
C VAL A 103 -2.54 -3.00 -1.68
N LEU A 104 -2.37 -2.73 -0.39
CA LEU A 104 -1.13 -2.22 0.19
C LEU A 104 -0.42 -3.39 0.88
N ASP A 105 0.72 -3.82 0.36
CA ASP A 105 1.54 -4.86 0.99
C ASP A 105 2.73 -4.20 1.69
N VAL A 106 2.76 -4.29 3.02
CA VAL A 106 3.84 -3.73 3.83
C VAL A 106 5.01 -4.70 4.02
N GLY A 107 4.95 -5.90 3.42
CA GLY A 107 5.99 -6.90 3.56
C GLY A 107 6.25 -7.26 5.02
N VAL A 108 7.53 -7.31 5.41
CA VAL A 108 7.99 -7.61 6.78
C VAL A 108 8.11 -6.36 7.66
N SER A 109 7.44 -5.25 7.33
CA SER A 109 7.69 -3.92 7.94
C SER A 109 7.48 -3.96 9.45
N PRO A 110 8.45 -3.53 10.27
CA PRO A 110 8.24 -3.47 11.71
C PRO A 110 7.26 -2.35 12.08
N LEU A 111 6.30 -2.66 12.95
CA LEU A 111 5.37 -1.68 13.52
C LEU A 111 5.97 -1.12 14.82
N LYS A 112 6.65 0.03 14.71
CA LYS A 112 7.32 0.73 15.82
C LYS A 112 6.47 1.82 16.46
N SER A 113 5.43 2.30 15.78
CA SER A 113 4.48 3.28 16.32
C SER A 113 3.18 2.63 16.79
N PRO A 114 2.37 3.32 17.61
CA PRO A 114 1.09 2.81 18.06
C PRO A 114 0.18 2.41 16.90
N ALA A 115 -0.46 1.24 17.01
CA ALA A 115 -1.37 0.72 15.99
C ALA A 115 -2.54 1.66 15.70
N LEU A 116 -3.02 2.40 16.70
CA LEU A 116 -4.06 3.44 16.54
C LEU A 116 -3.63 4.54 15.58
N ASP A 117 -2.42 5.08 15.73
CA ASP A 117 -1.91 6.18 14.90
C ASP A 117 -1.75 5.71 13.45
N VAL A 118 -1.12 4.55 13.27
CA VAL A 118 -0.91 3.95 11.95
C VAL A 118 -2.25 3.59 11.30
N GLY A 119 -3.16 2.95 12.03
CA GLY A 119 -4.47 2.56 11.52
C GLY A 119 -5.35 3.75 11.16
N SER A 120 -5.37 4.78 12.00
CA SER A 120 -6.09 6.02 11.71
C SER A 120 -5.54 6.71 10.47
N PHE A 121 -4.21 6.77 10.32
CA PHE A 121 -3.57 7.34 9.14
C PHE A 121 -3.90 6.54 7.88
N LEU A 122 -3.78 5.21 7.92
CA LEU A 122 -4.15 4.33 6.80
C LEU A 122 -5.62 4.49 6.42
N GLY A 123 -6.51 4.61 7.41
CA GLY A 123 -7.94 4.86 7.24
C GLY A 123 -8.26 6.18 6.54
N MET A 124 -7.38 7.19 6.68
CA MET A 124 -7.52 8.46 5.98
C MET A 124 -7.11 8.35 4.51
N ILE A 125 -6.07 7.59 4.19
CA ILE A 125 -5.40 7.61 2.88
C ILE A 125 -5.81 6.48 1.92
N LEU A 126 -6.19 5.32 2.44
CA LEU A 126 -6.51 4.18 1.60
C LEU A 126 -8.03 4.11 1.30
N PRO A 127 -8.43 3.55 0.14
CA PRO A 127 -9.82 3.16 -0.10
C PRO A 127 -10.33 2.18 0.96
N LYS A 128 -11.63 2.24 1.28
CA LYS A 128 -12.26 1.30 2.23
C LYS A 128 -12.10 -0.17 1.82
N GLU A 129 -12.14 -0.45 0.53
CA GLU A 129 -11.98 -1.79 -0.03
C GLU A 129 -10.51 -2.22 -0.14
N CYS A 130 -9.56 -1.36 0.25
CA CYS A 130 -8.16 -1.69 0.20
C CYS A 130 -7.86 -2.80 1.21
N ILE A 131 -7.05 -3.76 0.77
CA ILE A 131 -6.53 -4.83 1.59
C ILE A 131 -5.15 -4.44 2.07
N LEU A 132 -4.95 -4.40 3.38
CA LEU A 132 -3.62 -4.28 3.96
C LEU A 132 -3.03 -5.69 4.11
N ARG A 133 -1.97 -5.96 3.34
CA ARG A 133 -1.28 -7.23 3.31
C ARG A 133 0.01 -7.15 4.11
N VAL A 134 0.26 -8.18 4.92
CA VAL A 134 1.55 -8.36 5.61
C VAL A 134 2.10 -9.72 5.19
N THR A 135 3.29 -9.71 4.58
CA THR A 135 3.88 -10.90 3.97
C THR A 135 5.10 -11.33 4.76
N ASN A 136 5.09 -12.59 5.20
CA ASN A 136 6.11 -13.23 6.04
C ASN A 136 6.41 -12.51 7.37
N PRO A 137 5.41 -11.98 8.12
CA PRO A 137 5.70 -11.38 9.41
C PRO A 137 6.21 -12.42 10.42
N GLU A 138 7.10 -12.00 11.31
CA GLU A 138 7.34 -12.71 12.57
C GLU A 138 6.05 -12.66 13.43
N GLU A 139 5.86 -13.64 14.32
CA GLU A 139 4.62 -13.77 15.10
C GLU A 139 4.29 -12.51 15.93
N GLU A 140 5.31 -11.87 16.50
CA GLU A 140 5.16 -10.62 17.25
C GLU A 140 4.69 -9.46 16.35
N GLU A 141 5.33 -9.29 15.19
CA GLU A 141 4.97 -8.24 14.23
C GLU A 141 3.59 -8.50 13.62
N GLN A 142 3.23 -9.77 13.41
CA GLN A 142 1.90 -10.16 12.99
C GLN A 142 0.84 -9.67 13.99
N ALA A 143 1.03 -9.88 15.29
CA ALA A 143 0.10 -9.42 16.31
C ALA A 143 -0.04 -7.88 16.32
N LYS A 144 1.07 -7.16 16.14
CA LYS A 144 1.08 -5.69 16.06
C LYS A 144 0.27 -5.18 14.86
N TRP A 145 0.51 -5.72 13.67
CA TRP A 145 -0.24 -5.34 12.46
C TRP A 145 -1.71 -5.77 12.53
N MET A 146 -2.03 -6.87 13.21
CA MET A 146 -3.42 -7.26 13.44
C MET A 146 -4.18 -6.25 14.30
N ALA A 147 -3.52 -5.59 15.26
CA ALA A 147 -4.13 -4.53 16.06
C ALA A 147 -4.46 -3.27 15.24
N VAL A 148 -3.81 -3.07 14.09
CA VAL A 148 -4.09 -1.94 13.18
C VAL A 148 -5.53 -2.04 12.63
N ILE A 149 -6.02 -3.26 12.35
CA ILE A 149 -7.36 -3.55 11.78
C ILE A 149 -8.46 -2.89 12.58
N ASP A 150 -8.35 -2.93 13.91
CA ASP A 150 -9.41 -2.46 14.79
C ASP A 150 -9.70 -0.96 14.60
N PHE A 151 -8.76 -0.24 13.96
CA PHE A 151 -8.82 1.19 13.68
C PHE A 151 -9.03 1.55 12.21
N VAL A 152 -9.14 0.57 11.31
CA VAL A 152 -9.34 0.82 9.85
C VAL A 152 -10.61 0.12 9.36
N PRO A 153 -11.44 0.75 8.52
CA PRO A 153 -12.57 0.07 7.87
C PRO A 153 -12.13 -0.81 6.69
N MET A 154 -11.00 -1.50 6.83
CA MET A 154 -10.32 -2.27 5.77
C MET A 154 -10.16 -3.72 6.19
N THR A 155 -9.86 -4.56 5.20
CA THR A 155 -9.56 -5.98 5.41
C THR A 155 -8.05 -6.16 5.49
N ILE A 156 -7.54 -6.93 6.46
CA ILE A 156 -6.14 -7.37 6.45
C ILE A 156 -6.04 -8.81 5.96
N GLN A 157 -5.04 -9.05 5.10
CA GLN A 157 -4.63 -10.39 4.70
C GLN A 157 -3.19 -10.67 5.15
N LEU A 158 -3.02 -11.74 5.93
CA LEU A 158 -1.70 -12.19 6.37
C LEU A 158 -1.25 -13.39 5.54
N TYR A 159 0.00 -13.36 5.05
CA TYR A 159 0.62 -14.49 4.35
C TYR A 159 1.87 -14.93 5.11
N THR A 160 1.90 -16.19 5.54
CA THR A 160 3.06 -16.80 6.20
C THR A 160 3.94 -17.55 5.20
N ALA A 161 5.26 -17.58 5.45
CA ALA A 161 6.22 -18.34 4.65
C ALA A 161 5.89 -19.84 4.77
N GLY A 162 5.21 -20.40 3.77
CA GLY A 162 4.71 -21.79 3.79
C GLY A 162 3.37 -22.02 3.09
N GLY A 163 2.70 -20.97 2.62
CA GLY A 163 1.56 -21.09 1.69
C GLY A 163 0.24 -21.62 2.28
N GLY A 164 0.13 -21.76 3.61
CA GLY A 164 -0.97 -22.54 4.20
C GLY A 164 -2.13 -21.77 4.84
N ARG A 165 -1.95 -20.53 5.30
CA ARG A 165 -3.01 -19.82 6.05
C ARG A 165 -3.08 -18.34 5.73
N CYS A 166 -4.08 -17.96 4.95
CA CYS A 166 -4.59 -16.59 4.90
C CYS A 166 -5.50 -16.41 6.11
N ILE A 167 -5.11 -15.56 7.06
CA ILE A 167 -6.03 -15.06 8.08
C ILE A 167 -6.69 -13.82 7.47
N ASP A 168 -7.98 -13.95 7.16
CA ASP A 168 -8.81 -12.83 6.75
C ASP A 168 -9.59 -12.34 7.97
N ARG A 169 -9.30 -11.11 8.41
CA ARG A 169 -10.04 -10.45 9.49
C ARG A 169 -10.54 -9.12 8.95
N GLY A 170 -11.73 -9.16 8.35
CA GLY A 170 -12.52 -7.97 8.07
C GLY A 170 -13.36 -7.59 9.29
N ARG A 171 -13.55 -6.28 9.52
CA ARG A 171 -14.55 -5.80 10.48
C ARG A 171 -15.93 -6.12 9.90
N THR A 172 -16.53 -7.23 10.31
CA THR A 172 -17.97 -7.49 10.06
C THR A 172 -18.73 -6.43 10.82
N GLY A 173 -19.34 -5.50 10.09
CA GLY A 173 -19.98 -4.31 10.64
C GLY A 173 -20.97 -4.65 11.74
N ILE A 174 -20.86 -3.93 12.85
CA ILE A 174 -21.94 -3.67 13.77
C ILE A 174 -21.94 -2.15 14.02
N PHE A 175 -22.89 -1.49 13.34
CA PHE A 175 -23.33 -0.09 13.34
C PHE A 175 -22.41 0.98 12.74
#